data_AF-A0A1M6T646-F1
#
_entry.id   AF-A0A1M6T646-F1
#
_cell.length_a   1.000
_cell.length_b   1.000
_cell.length_c   1.000
_cell.angle_alpha   90.00
_cell.angle_beta   90.00
_cell.angle_gamma   90.00
#
_symmetry.space_group_name_H-M   'P 1'
#
loop_
_entity.id
_entity.type
_entity.pdbx_description
1 polymer ?
#
loop_
_entity_poly.entity_id
_entity_poly.type
_entity_poly.pdbx_seq_one_letter_code
_entity_poly.pdbx_strand_id
1 'polypeptide(L)'
;MNGPGQAHADLLARLEPDHRVRRGDRPLHGCAFLLLVVPAALVAGLLLGLVLADLAGAALRRAAFAEEGVPVRATVLETTATRLKVVFTTADGATVTTWAEGEYRPHPEHAVPLVHLAGDPAVARAADHAPRPGWPLPAACCVLASAALFSLHHRLGFRAGWFVRRLRVHVRGPAERPRPVVPLLVTAAVLAALAAVPAVLVPAADRTAVISGQGYTALAAVPPLLLCAVAALVRAALRYAEDRPLTRLPRPFRPLPRGTARTALALSAAAALTALALYGSPAPVSRPVPGTAEVVGVVAGDGRPRLELRYEADGIVHHRSVEVGRGAGEGLLEDGTVAIVWDADDPGRVRLR
;
A
#
# COMPACT_ATOMS: atom_id res chain seq x y z
N MET A 1 -53.83 -25.49 -20.01
CA MET A 1 -52.40 -25.54 -20.35
C MET A 1 -51.98 -24.13 -20.73
N ASN A 2 -51.16 -23.48 -19.91
CA ASN A 2 -50.70 -22.13 -20.20
C ASN A 2 -49.67 -22.20 -21.33
N GLY A 3 -49.92 -21.48 -22.41
CA GLY A 3 -49.03 -21.47 -23.57
C GLY A 3 -47.64 -20.90 -23.23
N PRO A 4 -46.58 -21.24 -23.98
CA PRO A 4 -45.21 -20.79 -23.72
C PRO A 4 -45.04 -19.26 -23.62
N GLY A 5 -45.98 -18.46 -24.18
CA GLY A 5 -46.00 -17.01 -24.01
C GLY A 5 -46.41 -16.54 -22.61
N GLN A 6 -47.22 -17.30 -21.89
CA GLN A 6 -47.77 -16.92 -20.59
C GLN A 6 -46.75 -17.10 -19.46
N ALA A 7 -45.89 -18.13 -19.55
CA ALA A 7 -44.76 -18.30 -18.65
C ALA A 7 -43.70 -17.19 -18.83
N HIS A 8 -43.56 -16.65 -20.05
CA HIS A 8 -42.66 -15.54 -20.33
C HIS A 8 -43.22 -14.21 -19.79
N ALA A 9 -44.53 -14.00 -19.92
CA ALA A 9 -45.23 -12.84 -19.35
C ALA A 9 -45.21 -12.85 -17.82
N ASP A 10 -45.42 -14.00 -17.17
CA ASP A 10 -45.35 -14.13 -15.71
C ASP A 10 -43.93 -13.91 -15.16
N LEU A 11 -42.90 -14.31 -15.91
CA LEU A 11 -41.50 -14.10 -15.52
C LEU A 11 -41.09 -12.63 -15.70
N LEU A 12 -41.64 -11.95 -16.70
CA LEU A 12 -41.50 -10.49 -16.86
C LEU A 12 -42.26 -9.75 -15.75
N ALA A 13 -43.49 -10.12 -15.43
CA ALA A 13 -44.28 -9.50 -14.36
C ALA A 13 -43.67 -9.69 -12.96
N ARG A 14 -43.02 -10.84 -12.70
CA ARG A 14 -42.27 -11.08 -11.45
C ARG A 14 -40.91 -10.38 -11.39
N LEU A 15 -40.34 -10.03 -12.55
CA LEU A 15 -39.10 -9.24 -12.68
C LEU A 15 -39.37 -7.74 -12.88
N GLU A 16 -40.62 -7.33 -12.95
CA GLU A 16 -41.07 -5.95 -12.98
C GLU A 16 -41.35 -5.55 -11.52
N PRO A 17 -40.35 -5.04 -10.78
CA PRO A 17 -40.53 -4.64 -9.40
C PRO A 17 -41.51 -3.47 -9.39
N ASP A 18 -42.74 -3.73 -8.95
CA ASP A 18 -43.72 -2.75 -8.47
C ASP A 18 -43.44 -1.32 -8.96
N HIS A 19 -43.58 -1.07 -10.26
CA HIS A 19 -43.21 0.21 -10.87
C HIS A 19 -44.19 1.35 -10.53
N ARG A 20 -45.08 1.13 -9.54
CA ARG A 20 -45.73 2.19 -8.77
C ARG A 20 -44.84 2.75 -7.64
N VAL A 21 -43.55 2.45 -7.64
CA VAL A 21 -42.56 3.28 -6.93
C VAL A 21 -42.54 4.66 -7.60
N ARG A 22 -43.07 5.64 -6.85
CA ARG A 22 -43.00 7.09 -7.06
C ARG A 22 -41.81 7.50 -7.93
N ARG A 23 -42.09 8.26 -8.99
CA ARG A 23 -41.12 9.04 -9.79
C ARG A 23 -40.23 10.02 -8.99
N GLY A 24 -40.28 10.02 -7.66
CA GLY A 24 -39.51 10.89 -6.76
C GLY A 24 -38.28 10.25 -6.12
N ASP A 25 -38.20 8.93 -5.99
CA ASP A 25 -37.05 8.28 -5.34
C ASP A 25 -36.00 7.91 -6.38
N ARG A 26 -35.13 8.88 -6.68
CA ARG A 26 -33.90 8.66 -7.45
C ARG A 26 -33.12 7.49 -6.81
N PRO A 27 -32.42 6.66 -7.60
CA PRO A 27 -31.68 5.51 -7.10
C PRO A 27 -30.41 5.96 -6.35
N LEU A 28 -30.59 6.44 -5.11
CA LEU A 28 -29.51 6.89 -4.21
C LEU A 28 -28.51 5.76 -3.90
N HIS A 29 -28.94 4.49 -4.03
CA HIS A 29 -28.12 3.32 -3.77
C HIS A 29 -27.01 3.12 -4.83
N GLY A 30 -27.21 3.60 -6.06
CA GLY A 30 -26.17 3.58 -7.10
C GLY A 30 -25.10 4.64 -6.89
N CYS A 31 -25.49 5.82 -6.38
CA CYS A 31 -24.55 6.90 -6.05
C CYS A 31 -23.70 6.57 -4.82
N ALA A 32 -24.29 6.01 -3.75
CA ALA A 32 -23.55 5.63 -2.55
C ALA A 32 -22.45 4.58 -2.84
N PHE A 33 -22.72 3.62 -3.73
CA PHE A 33 -21.73 2.62 -4.16
C PHE A 33 -20.56 3.25 -4.92
N LEU A 34 -20.84 4.15 -5.87
CA LEU A 34 -19.78 4.87 -6.60
C LEU A 34 -19.00 5.82 -5.70
N LEU A 35 -19.65 6.46 -4.72
CA LEU A 35 -19.02 7.37 -3.77
C LEU A 35 -18.12 6.65 -2.76
N LEU A 36 -18.32 5.36 -2.49
CA LEU A 36 -17.53 4.64 -1.48
C LEU A 36 -16.49 3.70 -2.11
N VAL A 37 -16.83 3.03 -3.22
CA VAL A 37 -15.93 2.07 -3.87
C VAL A 37 -14.84 2.76 -4.67
N VAL A 38 -15.13 3.89 -5.33
CA VAL A 38 -14.12 4.59 -6.14
C VAL A 38 -13.02 5.20 -5.28
N PRO A 39 -13.31 5.94 -4.18
CA PRO A 39 -12.25 6.43 -3.30
C PRO A 39 -11.48 5.30 -2.61
N ALA A 40 -12.18 4.24 -2.16
CA ALA A 40 -11.50 3.08 -1.56
C ALA A 40 -10.55 2.40 -2.55
N ALA A 41 -10.95 2.25 -3.81
CA ALA A 41 -10.08 1.70 -4.85
C ALA A 41 -8.89 2.65 -5.14
N LEU A 42 -9.11 3.96 -5.22
CA LEU A 42 -8.04 4.94 -5.42
C LEU A 42 -7.02 4.94 -4.29
N VAL A 43 -7.50 4.93 -3.04
CA VAL A 43 -6.63 4.85 -1.84
C VAL A 43 -5.86 3.53 -1.84
N ALA A 44 -6.53 2.40 -2.10
CA ALA A 44 -5.86 1.10 -2.20
C ALA A 44 -4.82 1.07 -3.33
N GLY A 45 -5.12 1.69 -4.47
CA GLY A 45 -4.17 1.86 -5.58
C GLY A 45 -2.97 2.71 -5.19
N LEU A 46 -3.19 3.86 -4.56
CA LEU A 46 -2.11 4.72 -4.08
C LEU A 46 -1.21 3.98 -3.08
N LEU A 47 -1.80 3.27 -2.12
CA LEU A 47 -1.06 2.47 -1.14
C LEU A 47 -0.24 1.37 -1.82
N LEU A 48 -0.84 0.65 -2.78
CA LEU A 48 -0.12 -0.32 -3.60
C LEU A 48 1.03 0.34 -4.38
N GLY A 49 0.82 1.53 -4.93
CA GLY A 49 1.84 2.28 -5.67
C GLY A 49 3.02 2.66 -4.80
N LEU A 50 2.76 3.18 -3.60
CA LEU A 50 3.80 3.49 -2.62
C LEU A 50 4.59 2.24 -2.24
N VAL A 51 3.90 1.12 -2.01
CA VAL A 51 4.52 -0.18 -1.71
C VAL A 51 5.38 -0.66 -2.87
N LEU A 52 4.86 -0.65 -4.09
CA LEU A 52 5.61 -1.08 -5.27
C LEU A 52 6.81 -0.17 -5.56
N ALA A 53 6.67 1.14 -5.35
CA ALA A 53 7.77 2.09 -5.52
C ALA A 53 8.88 1.84 -4.49
N ASP A 54 8.53 1.62 -3.22
CA ASP A 54 9.49 1.29 -2.16
C ASP A 54 10.23 -0.02 -2.47
N LEU A 55 9.50 -1.04 -2.94
CA LEU A 55 10.07 -2.33 -3.31
C LEU A 55 10.97 -2.26 -4.54
N ALA A 56 10.56 -1.52 -5.57
CA ALA A 56 11.37 -1.27 -6.74
C ALA A 56 12.66 -0.52 -6.35
N GLY A 57 12.55 0.48 -5.47
CA GLY A 57 13.70 1.18 -4.93
C GLY A 57 14.64 0.30 -4.14
N ALA A 58 14.11 -0.53 -3.26
CA ALA A 58 14.89 -1.51 -2.52
C ALA A 58 15.58 -2.53 -3.45
N ALA A 59 14.92 -2.95 -4.53
CA ALA A 59 15.51 -3.85 -5.52
C ALA A 59 16.62 -3.18 -6.33
N LEU A 60 16.40 -1.94 -6.80
CA LEU A 60 17.41 -1.17 -7.53
C LEU A 60 18.63 -0.84 -6.65
N ARG A 61 18.42 -0.44 -5.39
CA ARG A 61 19.50 -0.26 -4.41
C ARG A 61 20.30 -1.54 -4.22
N ARG A 62 19.63 -2.70 -4.07
CA ARG A 62 20.32 -4.01 -3.97
C ARG A 62 21.15 -4.32 -5.21
N ALA A 63 20.62 -4.07 -6.40
CA ALA A 63 21.35 -4.28 -7.64
C ALA A 63 22.59 -3.37 -7.71
N ALA A 64 22.45 -2.09 -7.36
CA ALA A 64 23.57 -1.14 -7.31
C ALA A 64 24.65 -1.60 -6.31
N PHE A 65 24.29 -2.00 -5.10
CA PHE A 65 25.26 -2.53 -4.12
C PHE A 65 25.87 -3.88 -4.53
N ALA A 66 25.19 -4.69 -5.35
CA ALA A 66 25.74 -5.95 -5.85
C ALA A 66 26.73 -5.73 -7.00
N GLU A 67 26.50 -4.71 -7.84
CA GLU A 67 27.37 -4.37 -8.98
C GLU A 67 28.56 -3.51 -8.57
N GLU A 68 28.33 -2.49 -7.74
CA GLU A 68 29.27 -1.37 -7.49
C GLU A 68 29.66 -1.25 -5.99
N GLY A 69 29.22 -2.19 -5.16
CA GLY A 69 29.45 -2.16 -3.73
C GLY A 69 30.90 -2.49 -3.36
N VAL A 70 31.51 -1.60 -2.58
CA VAL A 70 32.85 -1.80 -2.01
C VAL A 70 32.70 -2.12 -0.52
N PRO A 71 33.17 -3.30 -0.07
CA PRO A 71 33.10 -3.68 1.34
C PRO A 71 34.14 -2.91 2.16
N VAL A 72 33.75 -2.44 3.34
CA VAL A 72 34.59 -1.72 4.31
C VAL A 72 34.17 -2.06 5.73
N ARG A 73 35.10 -1.94 6.69
CA ARG A 73 34.75 -1.96 8.12
C ARG A 73 34.53 -0.52 8.60
N ALA A 74 33.39 -0.30 9.23
CA ALA A 74 33.01 1.01 9.75
C ALA A 74 32.79 0.97 11.26
N THR A 75 33.13 2.04 11.97
CA THR A 75 32.83 2.22 13.39
C THR A 75 31.47 2.89 13.53
N VAL A 76 30.61 2.34 14.37
CA VAL A 76 29.28 2.89 14.65
C VAL A 76 29.41 4.00 15.70
N LEU A 77 28.83 5.16 15.41
CA LEU A 77 28.81 6.31 16.31
C LEU A 77 27.44 6.51 16.96
N GLU A 78 26.38 6.31 16.18
CA GLU A 78 25.01 6.61 16.59
C GLU A 78 24.05 5.64 15.86
N THR A 79 22.94 5.28 16.48
CA THR A 79 21.94 4.41 15.86
C THR A 79 20.54 4.96 16.00
N THR A 80 19.77 4.87 14.91
CA THR A 80 18.32 5.03 14.90
C THR A 80 17.66 3.66 14.69
N ALA A 81 16.33 3.62 14.62
CA ALA A 81 15.60 2.36 14.45
C ALA A 81 15.95 1.63 13.13
N THR A 82 16.39 2.36 12.09
CA THR A 82 16.62 1.80 10.74
C THR A 82 17.93 2.25 10.09
N ARG A 83 18.71 3.10 10.76
CA ARG A 83 19.95 3.65 10.23
C ARG A 83 21.05 3.72 11.27
N LEU A 84 22.28 3.58 10.80
CA LEU A 84 23.52 3.65 11.57
C LEU A 84 24.31 4.85 11.11
N LYS A 85 24.66 5.76 12.02
CA LYS A 85 25.68 6.75 11.74
C LYS A 85 27.03 6.10 11.93
N VAL A 86 27.81 6.07 10.88
CA VAL A 86 29.06 5.33 10.80
C VAL A 86 30.17 6.21 10.30
N VAL A 87 31.39 5.88 10.72
CA VAL A 87 32.63 6.45 10.19
C VAL A 87 33.49 5.34 9.61
N PHE A 88 34.03 5.55 8.42
CA PHE A 88 34.97 4.63 7.78
C PHE A 88 35.96 5.37 6.89
N THR A 89 37.03 4.68 6.50
CA THR A 89 38.05 5.22 5.58
C THR A 89 37.93 4.49 4.25
N THR A 90 37.79 5.25 3.16
CA THR A 90 37.77 4.72 1.78
C THR A 90 39.14 4.21 1.34
N ALA A 91 39.20 3.47 0.23
CA ALA A 91 40.46 2.97 -0.33
C ALA A 91 41.46 4.09 -0.67
N ASP A 92 40.96 5.28 -1.03
CA ASP A 92 41.75 6.46 -1.33
C ASP A 92 42.22 7.22 -0.06
N GLY A 93 41.92 6.69 1.13
CA GLY A 93 42.31 7.27 2.42
C GLY A 93 41.37 8.37 2.93
N ALA A 94 40.28 8.67 2.23
CA ALA A 94 39.32 9.68 2.70
C ALA A 94 38.41 9.11 3.82
N THR A 95 38.32 9.83 4.93
CA THR A 95 37.41 9.53 6.04
C THR A 95 36.01 10.03 5.71
N VAL A 96 35.02 9.14 5.75
CA VAL A 96 33.62 9.44 5.45
C VAL A 96 32.78 9.19 6.68
N THR A 97 31.92 10.16 7.03
CA THR A 97 30.90 10.01 8.07
C THR A 97 29.53 10.11 7.41
N THR A 98 28.73 9.05 7.51
CA THR A 98 27.43 8.99 6.84
C THR A 98 26.40 8.16 7.61
N TRP A 99 25.15 8.23 7.18
CA TRP A 99 24.08 7.35 7.62
C TRP A 99 23.99 6.14 6.68
N ALA A 100 24.22 4.96 7.22
CA ALA A 100 24.06 3.69 6.54
C ALA A 100 22.71 3.05 6.86
N GLU A 101 22.08 2.42 5.87
CA GLU A 101 20.88 1.60 6.08
C GLU A 101 21.27 0.31 6.82
N GLY A 102 20.61 0.02 7.94
CA GLY A 102 20.94 -1.14 8.77
C GLY A 102 20.39 -1.06 10.18
N GLU A 103 20.32 -2.22 10.84
CA GLU A 103 20.07 -2.33 12.28
C GLU A 103 21.39 -2.70 12.94
N TYR A 104 21.69 -2.07 14.09
CA TYR A 104 22.90 -2.37 14.84
C TYR A 104 22.70 -3.70 15.56
N ARG A 105 23.64 -4.62 15.37
CA ARG A 105 23.74 -5.81 16.21
C ARG A 105 24.93 -5.60 17.15
N PRO A 106 24.74 -5.73 18.48
CA PRO A 106 25.83 -5.57 19.43
C PRO A 106 27.05 -6.39 19.03
N HIS A 107 28.19 -5.72 18.87
CA HIS A 107 29.48 -6.34 18.60
C HIS A 107 30.55 -5.66 19.47
N PRO A 108 31.46 -6.43 20.10
CA PRO A 108 32.42 -5.90 21.08
C PRO A 108 33.37 -4.81 20.54
N GLU A 109 33.56 -4.73 19.23
CA GLU A 109 34.44 -3.75 18.58
C GLU A 109 33.71 -2.46 18.14
N HIS A 110 32.38 -2.39 18.31
CA HIS A 110 31.51 -1.37 17.70
C HIS A 110 31.73 -1.20 16.19
N ALA A 111 32.32 -2.22 15.56
CA ALA A 111 32.64 -2.28 14.15
C ALA A 111 31.59 -3.11 13.43
N VAL A 112 31.09 -2.60 12.30
CA VAL A 112 30.08 -3.26 11.48
C VAL A 112 30.62 -3.41 10.05
N PRO A 113 30.48 -4.60 9.44
CA PRO A 113 30.78 -4.76 8.03
C PRO A 113 29.78 -3.95 7.21
N LEU A 114 30.30 -3.10 6.33
CA LEU A 114 29.53 -2.13 5.57
C LEU A 114 29.88 -2.27 4.09
N VAL A 115 28.94 -1.94 3.23
CA VAL A 115 29.15 -1.81 1.79
C VAL A 115 28.76 -0.38 1.43
N HIS A 116 29.67 0.35 0.78
CA HIS A 116 29.38 1.67 0.21
C HIS A 116 29.42 1.62 -1.31
N LEU A 117 28.78 2.57 -2.00
CA LEU A 117 28.90 2.68 -3.46
C LEU A 117 30.23 3.33 -3.82
N ALA A 118 30.93 2.80 -4.83
CA ALA A 118 32.23 3.33 -5.26
C ALA A 118 32.13 4.79 -5.78
N GLY A 119 31.06 5.11 -6.52
CA GLY A 119 30.83 6.45 -7.07
C GLY A 119 30.24 7.46 -6.08
N ASP A 120 29.70 7.00 -4.95
CA ASP A 120 29.12 7.85 -3.91
C ASP A 120 29.27 7.19 -2.53
N PRO A 121 30.40 7.43 -1.83
CA PRO A 121 30.66 6.80 -0.55
C PRO A 121 29.72 7.30 0.57
N ALA A 122 28.94 8.37 0.35
CA ALA A 122 27.92 8.77 1.30
C ALA A 122 26.75 7.77 1.33
N VAL A 123 26.55 6.98 0.27
CA VAL A 123 25.51 5.95 0.20
C VAL A 123 26.07 4.61 0.69
N ALA A 124 25.64 4.21 1.88
CA ALA A 124 26.17 3.07 2.61
C ALA A 124 25.07 2.15 3.15
N ARG A 125 25.38 0.85 3.28
CA ARG A 125 24.49 -0.15 3.88
C ARG A 125 25.30 -1.16 4.68
N ALA A 126 24.78 -1.58 5.84
CA ALA A 126 25.37 -2.72 6.55
C ALA A 126 25.31 -3.99 5.67
N ALA A 127 26.41 -4.74 5.62
CA ALA A 127 26.56 -5.92 4.76
C ALA A 127 25.52 -7.00 5.11
N ASP A 128 25.30 -7.20 6.41
CA ASP A 128 24.36 -8.19 6.94
C ASP A 128 22.91 -7.69 6.99
N HIS A 129 22.64 -6.48 6.49
CA HIS A 129 21.27 -5.98 6.44
C HIS A 129 20.47 -6.79 5.43
N ALA A 130 19.66 -7.73 5.94
CA ALA A 130 18.56 -8.30 5.19
C ALA A 130 17.44 -7.25 5.18
N PRO A 131 17.19 -6.56 4.05
CA PRO A 131 16.03 -5.68 3.96
C PRO A 131 14.79 -6.49 4.29
N ARG A 132 13.95 -5.96 5.19
CA ARG A 132 12.73 -6.65 5.60
C ARG A 132 11.98 -7.10 4.34
N PRO A 133 11.61 -8.39 4.23
CA PRO A 133 10.95 -8.90 3.04
C PRO A 133 9.74 -8.01 2.76
N GLY A 134 9.47 -7.74 1.48
CA GLY A 134 8.51 -6.76 0.97
C GLY A 134 7.04 -7.04 1.30
N TRP A 135 6.74 -7.25 2.57
CA TRP A 135 5.53 -7.85 3.11
C TRP A 135 4.24 -7.02 2.97
N PRO A 136 4.21 -5.74 2.54
CA PRO A 136 2.95 -5.16 2.11
C PRO A 136 2.49 -5.66 0.73
N LEU A 137 3.34 -6.35 -0.06
CA LEU A 137 2.91 -7.00 -1.32
C LEU A 137 1.79 -8.03 -1.09
N PRO A 138 1.95 -9.05 -0.21
CA PRO A 138 0.88 -10.00 0.06
C PRO A 138 -0.44 -9.33 0.49
N ALA A 139 -0.37 -8.35 1.40
CA ALA A 139 -1.56 -7.64 1.87
C ALA A 139 -2.25 -6.87 0.73
N ALA A 140 -1.47 -6.14 -0.07
CA ALA A 140 -1.99 -5.39 -1.20
C ALA A 140 -2.54 -6.32 -2.31
N CYS A 141 -1.86 -7.43 -2.63
CA CYS A 141 -2.36 -8.46 -3.53
C CYS A 141 -3.68 -9.07 -3.06
N CYS A 142 -3.82 -9.36 -1.76
CA CYS A 142 -5.07 -9.87 -1.17
C CYS A 142 -6.21 -8.85 -1.30
N VAL A 143 -5.95 -7.56 -1.03
CA VAL A 143 -6.94 -6.49 -1.20
C VAL A 143 -7.37 -6.36 -2.66
N LEU A 144 -6.43 -6.39 -3.60
CA LEU A 144 -6.72 -6.32 -5.04
C LEU A 144 -7.51 -7.53 -5.54
N ALA A 145 -7.11 -8.75 -5.14
CA ALA A 145 -7.80 -9.98 -5.49
C ALA A 145 -9.26 -9.95 -5.00
N SER A 146 -9.48 -9.45 -3.77
CA SER A 146 -10.82 -9.32 -3.21
C SER A 146 -11.65 -8.21 -3.84
N ALA A 147 -11.03 -7.09 -4.18
CA ALA A 147 -11.67 -6.04 -4.97
C ALA A 147 -12.09 -6.57 -6.36
N ALA A 148 -11.24 -7.37 -7.01
CA ALA A 148 -11.53 -7.99 -8.31
C ALA A 148 -12.67 -9.02 -8.21
N LEU A 149 -12.60 -9.95 -7.24
CA LEU A 149 -13.64 -10.94 -7.00
C LEU A 149 -14.99 -10.28 -6.67
N PHE A 150 -14.98 -9.27 -5.81
CA PHE A 150 -16.17 -8.49 -5.48
C PHE A 150 -16.72 -7.78 -6.73
N SER A 151 -15.86 -7.13 -7.51
CA SER A 151 -16.26 -6.44 -8.76
C SER A 151 -16.85 -7.40 -9.79
N LEU A 152 -16.41 -8.66 -9.84
CA LEU A 152 -16.90 -9.65 -10.80
C LEU A 152 -18.20 -10.34 -10.34
N HIS A 153 -18.38 -10.57 -9.04
CA HIS A 153 -19.43 -11.44 -8.52
C HIS A 153 -20.49 -10.76 -7.66
N HIS A 154 -20.28 -9.50 -7.28
CA HIS A 154 -21.28 -8.75 -6.52
C HIS A 154 -22.46 -8.34 -7.40
N ARG A 155 -23.64 -8.14 -6.78
CA ARG A 155 -24.88 -7.73 -7.47
C ARG A 155 -24.80 -6.34 -8.10
N LEU A 156 -23.87 -5.52 -7.63
CA LEU A 156 -23.54 -4.21 -8.18
C LEU A 156 -22.25 -4.22 -9.02
N GLY A 157 -21.67 -5.41 -9.22
CA GLY A 157 -20.43 -5.60 -9.94
C GLY A 157 -20.60 -5.52 -11.46
N PHE A 158 -19.46 -5.56 -12.17
CA PHE A 158 -19.40 -5.45 -13.62
C PHE A 158 -20.27 -6.48 -14.34
N ARG A 159 -20.21 -7.76 -13.94
CA ARG A 159 -21.00 -8.82 -14.60
C ARG A 159 -22.50 -8.64 -14.39
N ALA A 160 -22.91 -8.20 -13.20
CA ALA A 160 -24.31 -7.91 -12.90
C ALA A 160 -24.79 -6.70 -13.71
N GLY A 161 -24.03 -5.61 -13.72
CA GLY A 161 -24.32 -4.43 -14.53
C GLY A 161 -24.39 -4.74 -16.02
N TRP A 162 -23.45 -5.53 -16.53
CA TRP A 162 -23.45 -6.01 -17.91
C TRP A 162 -24.70 -6.83 -18.23
N PHE A 163 -25.03 -7.81 -17.39
CA PHE A 163 -26.21 -8.66 -17.56
C PHE A 163 -27.50 -7.84 -17.59
N VAL A 164 -27.70 -6.93 -16.61
CA VAL A 164 -28.90 -6.07 -16.53
C VAL A 164 -29.04 -5.20 -17.78
N ARG A 165 -27.94 -4.62 -18.27
CA ARG A 165 -27.95 -3.79 -19.47
C ARG A 165 -28.29 -4.58 -20.73
N ARG A 166 -27.68 -5.77 -20.90
CA ARG A 166 -28.02 -6.66 -22.03
C ARG A 166 -29.46 -7.15 -21.92
N LEU A 167 -29.95 -7.49 -20.73
CA LEU A 167 -31.36 -7.87 -20.56
C LEU A 167 -32.30 -6.72 -20.95
N ARG A 168 -31.97 -5.48 -20.56
CA ARG A 168 -32.73 -4.30 -20.98
C ARG A 168 -32.76 -4.14 -22.50
N VAL A 169 -31.63 -4.30 -23.17
CA VAL A 169 -31.56 -4.24 -24.65
C VAL A 169 -32.38 -5.36 -25.29
N HIS A 170 -32.42 -6.55 -24.69
CA HIS A 170 -33.24 -7.64 -25.19
C HIS A 170 -34.74 -7.30 -25.14
N VAL A 171 -35.18 -6.71 -24.03
CA VAL A 171 -36.60 -6.42 -23.77
C VAL A 171 -37.06 -5.15 -24.48
N ARG A 172 -36.23 -4.09 -24.49
CA ARG A 172 -36.61 -2.74 -24.94
C ARG A 172 -35.93 -2.31 -26.24
N GLY A 173 -35.05 -3.13 -26.81
CA GLY A 173 -34.20 -2.73 -27.93
C GLY A 173 -32.99 -1.88 -27.51
N PRO A 174 -32.08 -1.61 -28.46
CA PRO A 174 -30.92 -0.75 -28.21
C PRO A 174 -31.35 0.70 -27.93
N ALA A 175 -30.49 1.47 -27.28
CA ALA A 175 -30.78 2.88 -27.00
C ALA A 175 -30.97 3.68 -28.31
N GLU A 176 -32.05 4.47 -28.39
CA GLU A 176 -32.37 5.29 -29.58
C GLU A 176 -31.30 6.34 -29.90
N ARG A 177 -30.57 6.80 -28.88
CA ARG A 177 -29.43 7.73 -29.00
C ARG A 177 -28.21 7.13 -28.31
N PRO A 178 -27.33 6.45 -29.05
CA PRO A 178 -26.17 5.80 -28.47
C PRO A 178 -25.24 6.84 -27.86
N ARG A 179 -24.72 6.56 -26.66
CA ARG A 179 -23.80 7.47 -26.00
C ARG A 179 -22.38 7.20 -26.51
N PRO A 180 -21.60 8.23 -26.86
CA PRO A 180 -20.27 8.00 -27.41
C PRO A 180 -19.38 7.24 -26.41
N VAL A 181 -18.81 6.13 -26.89
CA VAL A 181 -17.86 5.28 -26.14
C VAL A 181 -16.42 5.76 -26.34
N VAL A 182 -16.13 6.32 -27.52
CA VAL A 182 -14.83 6.89 -27.91
C VAL A 182 -14.16 7.75 -26.83
N PRO A 183 -14.83 8.76 -26.20
CA PRO A 183 -14.17 9.58 -25.20
C PRO A 183 -13.67 8.77 -23.99
N LEU A 184 -14.38 7.72 -23.58
CA LEU A 184 -13.94 6.86 -22.48
C LEU A 184 -12.74 5.99 -22.85
N LEU A 185 -12.68 5.50 -24.09
CA LEU A 185 -11.53 4.74 -24.61
C LEU A 185 -10.29 5.64 -24.70
N VAL A 186 -10.46 6.88 -25.18
CA VAL A 186 -9.38 7.89 -25.22
C VAL A 186 -8.91 8.20 -23.80
N THR A 187 -9.82 8.46 -22.86
CA THR A 187 -9.43 8.68 -21.45
C THR A 187 -8.66 7.50 -20.88
N ALA A 188 -9.11 6.25 -21.13
CA ALA A 188 -8.40 5.07 -20.67
C ALA A 188 -6.98 4.95 -21.27
N ALA A 189 -6.84 5.21 -22.58
CA ALA A 189 -5.56 5.16 -23.26
C ALA A 189 -4.58 6.23 -22.75
N VAL A 190 -5.06 7.47 -22.55
CA VAL A 190 -4.25 8.56 -21.99
C VAL A 190 -3.79 8.23 -20.57
N LEU A 191 -4.68 7.73 -19.71
CA LEU A 191 -4.32 7.35 -18.34
C LEU A 191 -3.32 6.20 -18.29
N ALA A 192 -3.48 5.19 -19.16
CA ALA A 192 -2.53 4.09 -19.28
C ALA A 192 -1.17 4.57 -19.80
N ALA A 193 -1.14 5.47 -20.78
CA ALA A 193 0.08 6.08 -21.28
C ALA A 193 0.78 6.90 -20.20
N LEU A 194 0.05 7.74 -19.45
CA LEU A 194 0.58 8.51 -18.32
C LEU A 194 1.14 7.60 -17.22
N ALA A 195 0.53 6.44 -16.98
CA ALA A 195 1.05 5.44 -16.04
C ALA A 195 2.32 4.73 -16.56
N ALA A 196 2.45 4.56 -17.87
CA ALA A 196 3.62 3.93 -18.50
C ALA A 196 4.86 4.85 -18.50
N VAL A 197 4.67 6.17 -18.61
CA VAL A 197 5.76 7.17 -18.62
C VAL A 197 6.72 7.00 -17.42
N PRO A 198 6.28 7.06 -16.16
CA PRO A 198 7.19 6.87 -15.02
C PRO A 198 7.74 5.45 -14.93
N ALA A 199 6.98 4.43 -15.37
CA ALA A 199 7.46 3.05 -15.38
C ALA A 199 8.62 2.82 -16.37
N VAL A 200 8.65 3.59 -17.47
CA VAL A 200 9.71 3.53 -18.49
C VAL A 200 10.85 4.51 -18.18
N LEU A 201 10.52 5.71 -17.71
CA LEU A 201 11.52 6.76 -17.47
C LEU A 201 12.31 6.56 -16.17
N VAL A 202 11.72 6.01 -15.11
CA VAL A 202 12.46 5.80 -13.85
C VAL A 202 13.65 4.84 -14.00
N PRO A 203 13.54 3.69 -14.70
CA PRO A 203 14.72 2.85 -14.97
C PRO A 203 15.72 3.47 -15.96
N ALA A 204 15.33 4.51 -16.71
CA ALA A 204 16.21 5.25 -17.62
C ALA A 204 16.81 6.52 -17.01
N ALA A 205 16.27 6.98 -15.87
CA ALA A 205 16.79 8.14 -15.14
C ALA A 205 18.13 7.79 -14.47
N ASP A 206 18.96 8.81 -14.29
CA ASP A 206 20.24 8.71 -13.58
C ASP A 206 20.06 7.89 -12.29
N ARG A 207 20.84 6.80 -12.16
CA ARG A 207 20.73 5.84 -11.04
C ARG A 207 20.80 6.57 -9.69
N THR A 208 21.53 7.68 -9.62
CA THR A 208 21.67 8.53 -8.44
C THR A 208 20.35 9.24 -8.04
N ALA A 209 19.55 9.70 -9.02
CA ALA A 209 18.25 10.33 -8.78
C ALA A 209 17.18 9.32 -8.31
N VAL A 210 17.33 8.05 -8.69
CA VAL A 210 16.49 6.95 -8.19
C VAL A 210 16.90 6.59 -6.76
N ILE A 211 18.20 6.56 -6.45
CA ILE A 211 18.70 6.29 -5.11
C ILE A 211 18.30 7.40 -4.13
N SER A 212 18.28 8.67 -4.56
CA SER A 212 17.96 9.84 -3.73
C SER A 212 16.48 10.03 -3.37
N GLY A 213 15.59 9.15 -3.83
CA GLY A 213 14.21 9.12 -3.37
C GLY A 213 13.19 9.85 -4.25
N GLN A 214 13.64 10.73 -5.15
CA GLN A 214 12.73 11.60 -5.91
C GLN A 214 11.96 10.84 -7.01
N GLY A 215 12.56 9.83 -7.63
CA GLY A 215 11.90 8.99 -8.65
C GLY A 215 10.70 8.16 -8.15
N TYR A 216 10.60 7.89 -6.84
CA TYR A 216 9.56 7.02 -6.28
C TYR A 216 8.18 7.67 -6.22
N THR A 217 8.12 8.99 -6.11
CA THR A 217 6.84 9.73 -6.08
C THR A 217 6.08 9.57 -7.41
N ALA A 218 6.79 9.53 -8.53
CA ALA A 218 6.20 9.31 -9.85
C ALA A 218 5.69 7.86 -10.03
N LEU A 219 6.40 6.87 -9.46
CA LEU A 219 5.95 5.47 -9.45
C LEU A 219 4.71 5.26 -8.57
N ALA A 220 4.58 6.00 -7.48
CA ALA A 220 3.41 5.91 -6.60
C ALA A 220 2.09 6.30 -7.31
N ALA A 221 2.17 7.16 -8.34
CA ALA A 221 1.02 7.56 -9.15
C ALA A 221 0.57 6.49 -10.18
N VAL A 222 1.40 5.47 -10.45
CA VAL A 222 1.12 4.47 -11.50
C VAL A 222 -0.15 3.67 -11.20
N PRO A 223 -0.35 3.06 -10.02
CA PRO A 223 -1.54 2.24 -9.83
C PRO A 223 -2.86 3.02 -9.77
N PRO A 224 -2.99 4.22 -9.15
CA PRO A 224 -4.25 4.96 -9.23
C PRO A 224 -4.58 5.38 -10.67
N LEU A 225 -3.58 5.72 -11.50
CA LEU A 225 -3.80 5.99 -12.93
C LEU A 225 -4.31 4.75 -13.67
N LEU A 226 -3.72 3.58 -13.43
CA LEU A 226 -4.18 2.31 -14.01
C LEU A 226 -5.60 1.96 -13.56
N LEU A 227 -5.95 2.16 -12.28
CA LEU A 227 -7.30 1.93 -11.78
C LEU A 227 -8.32 2.86 -12.46
N CYS A 228 -7.98 4.13 -12.65
CA CYS A 228 -8.81 5.06 -13.42
C CYS A 228 -8.98 4.63 -14.87
N ALA A 229 -7.91 4.15 -15.52
CA ALA A 229 -7.97 3.62 -16.88
C ALA A 229 -8.90 2.40 -16.97
N VAL A 230 -8.78 1.45 -16.04
CA VAL A 230 -9.67 0.28 -15.95
C VAL A 230 -11.12 0.71 -15.72
N ALA A 231 -11.37 1.67 -14.83
CA ALA A 231 -12.72 2.18 -14.59
C ALA A 231 -13.34 2.83 -15.84
N ALA A 232 -12.55 3.57 -16.62
CA ALA A 232 -12.98 4.14 -17.88
C ALA A 232 -13.31 3.05 -18.92
N LEU A 233 -12.48 2.00 -19.04
CA LEU A 233 -12.75 0.83 -19.90
C LEU A 233 -14.02 0.08 -19.49
N VAL A 234 -14.22 -0.13 -18.18
CA VAL A 234 -15.43 -0.77 -17.66
C VAL A 234 -16.67 0.05 -18.02
N ARG A 235 -16.63 1.38 -17.86
CA ARG A 235 -17.73 2.26 -18.27
C ARG A 235 -17.95 2.21 -19.78
N ALA A 236 -16.88 2.18 -20.58
CA ALA A 236 -16.95 2.07 -22.03
C ALA A 236 -17.63 0.76 -22.45
N ALA A 237 -17.22 -0.35 -21.87
CA ALA A 237 -17.81 -1.67 -22.09
C ALA A 237 -19.30 -1.71 -21.71
N LEU A 238 -19.66 -1.15 -20.55
CA LEU A 238 -21.06 -1.09 -20.11
C LEU A 238 -21.93 -0.17 -21.00
N ARG A 239 -21.38 0.87 -21.63
CA ARG A 239 -22.11 1.68 -22.64
C ARG A 239 -22.25 0.91 -23.94
N TYR A 240 -21.17 0.30 -24.41
CA TYR A 240 -21.17 -0.55 -25.60
C TYR A 240 -22.22 -1.68 -25.53
N ALA A 241 -22.40 -2.26 -24.34
CA ALA A 241 -23.43 -3.27 -24.09
C ALA A 241 -24.87 -2.77 -24.31
N GLU A 242 -25.15 -1.48 -24.08
CA GLU A 242 -26.46 -0.83 -24.24
C GLU A 242 -26.76 -0.43 -25.70
N ASP A 243 -25.72 -0.07 -26.44
CA ASP A 243 -25.87 0.54 -27.77
C ASP A 243 -25.96 -0.50 -28.91
N ARG A 244 -25.57 -1.75 -28.66
CA ARG A 244 -25.52 -2.80 -29.69
C ARG A 244 -26.67 -3.80 -29.59
N PRO A 245 -27.29 -4.18 -30.72
CA PRO A 245 -28.33 -5.21 -30.74
C PRO A 245 -27.81 -6.55 -30.22
N LEU A 246 -28.73 -7.38 -29.73
CA LEU A 246 -28.44 -8.71 -29.22
C LEU A 246 -28.68 -9.76 -30.30
N THR A 247 -27.65 -10.53 -30.61
CA THR A 247 -27.76 -11.70 -31.48
C THR A 247 -28.07 -12.98 -30.69
N ARG A 248 -27.84 -12.98 -29.37
CA ARG A 248 -28.08 -14.12 -28.48
C ARG A 248 -28.58 -13.65 -27.13
N LEU A 249 -29.43 -14.45 -26.48
CA LEU A 249 -29.91 -14.17 -25.13
C LEU A 249 -28.74 -14.09 -24.13
N PRO A 250 -28.72 -13.08 -23.24
CA PRO A 250 -27.69 -12.98 -22.22
C PRO A 250 -27.79 -14.14 -21.23
N ARG A 251 -26.64 -14.77 -20.93
CA ARG A 251 -26.58 -15.82 -19.91
C ARG A 251 -26.98 -15.25 -18.55
N PRO A 252 -27.84 -15.94 -17.77
CA PRO A 252 -28.28 -15.45 -16.47
C PRO A 252 -27.09 -15.26 -15.54
N PHE A 253 -26.94 -14.04 -15.00
CA PHE A 253 -25.95 -13.78 -13.97
C PHE A 253 -26.37 -14.45 -12.67
N ARG A 254 -25.57 -15.41 -12.21
CA ARG A 254 -25.72 -16.02 -10.89
C ARG A 254 -24.75 -15.32 -9.94
N PRO A 255 -25.21 -14.41 -9.07
CA PRO A 255 -24.33 -13.84 -8.05
C PRO A 255 -23.81 -14.97 -7.16
N LEU A 256 -22.60 -14.79 -6.64
CA LEU A 256 -22.12 -15.65 -5.57
C LEU A 256 -23.14 -15.65 -4.43
N PRO A 257 -23.37 -16.79 -3.75
CA PRO A 257 -24.18 -16.83 -2.54
C PRO A 257 -23.74 -15.70 -1.60
N ARG A 258 -24.69 -14.96 -1.00
CA ARG A 258 -24.37 -13.80 -0.14
C ARG A 258 -23.35 -14.16 0.96
N GLY A 259 -23.38 -15.40 1.45
CA GLY A 259 -22.39 -15.94 2.39
C GLY A 259 -20.98 -15.94 1.84
N THR A 260 -20.75 -16.50 0.65
CA THR A 260 -19.41 -16.63 0.03
C THR A 260 -18.73 -15.30 -0.27
N ALA A 261 -19.47 -14.29 -0.73
CA ALA A 261 -18.89 -12.96 -0.99
C ALA A 261 -18.53 -12.24 0.33
N ARG A 262 -19.36 -12.40 1.37
CA ARG A 262 -19.09 -11.84 2.70
C ARG A 262 -17.91 -12.55 3.37
N THR A 263 -17.83 -13.88 3.28
CA THR A 263 -16.70 -14.64 3.85
C THR A 263 -15.40 -14.33 3.12
N ALA A 264 -15.39 -14.22 1.79
CA ALA A 264 -14.20 -13.81 1.06
C ALA A 264 -13.73 -12.40 1.48
N LEU A 265 -14.65 -11.43 1.55
CA LEU A 265 -14.32 -10.07 1.97
C LEU A 265 -13.84 -10.02 3.43
N ALA A 266 -14.51 -10.75 4.34
CA ALA A 266 -14.13 -10.82 5.74
C ALA A 266 -12.77 -11.49 5.94
N LEU A 267 -12.48 -12.58 5.23
CA LEU A 267 -11.18 -13.25 5.27
C LEU A 267 -10.06 -12.36 4.75
N SER A 268 -10.30 -11.57 3.70
CA SER A 268 -9.29 -10.64 3.18
C SER A 268 -9.09 -9.42 4.08
N ALA A 269 -10.17 -8.89 4.66
CA ALA A 269 -10.07 -7.83 5.65
C ALA A 269 -9.34 -8.32 6.91
N ALA A 270 -9.66 -9.52 7.39
CA ALA A 270 -8.95 -10.16 8.49
C ALA A 270 -7.47 -10.38 8.16
N ALA A 271 -7.15 -10.93 6.98
CA ALA A 271 -5.76 -11.12 6.56
C ALA A 271 -4.98 -9.80 6.47
N ALA A 272 -5.61 -8.73 5.96
CA ALA A 272 -5.00 -7.40 5.90
C ALA A 272 -4.79 -6.80 7.31
N LEU A 273 -5.76 -6.94 8.21
CA LEU A 273 -5.65 -6.49 9.60
C LEU A 273 -4.63 -7.30 10.40
N THR A 274 -4.58 -8.62 10.22
CA THR A 274 -3.57 -9.49 10.84
C THR A 274 -2.18 -9.13 10.33
N ALA A 275 -2.02 -8.89 9.03
CA ALA A 275 -0.76 -8.40 8.48
C ALA A 275 -0.37 -7.06 9.11
N LEU A 276 -1.31 -6.10 9.21
CA LEU A 276 -1.06 -4.80 9.83
C LEU A 276 -0.73 -4.89 11.32
N ALA A 277 -1.37 -5.80 12.07
CA ALA A 277 -1.11 -6.01 13.49
C ALA A 277 0.28 -6.63 13.74
N LEU A 278 0.72 -7.53 12.86
CA LEU A 278 2.06 -8.13 12.91
C LEU A 278 3.17 -7.12 12.58
N TYR A 279 2.86 -6.03 11.86
CA TYR A 279 3.80 -4.93 11.60
C TYR A 279 4.13 -4.09 12.82
N GLY A 280 3.11 -3.84 13.64
CA GLY A 280 3.18 -2.84 14.71
C GLY A 280 3.53 -3.41 16.08
N SER A 281 3.58 -4.73 16.24
CA SER A 281 3.94 -5.33 17.54
C SER A 281 5.47 -5.31 17.72
N PRO A 282 6.01 -4.47 18.62
CA PRO A 282 7.39 -4.63 19.03
C PRO A 282 7.55 -6.03 19.63
N ALA A 283 8.58 -6.76 19.21
CA ALA A 283 8.91 -8.01 19.85
C ALA A 283 9.23 -7.76 21.33
N PRO A 284 8.86 -8.68 22.24
CA PRO A 284 9.16 -8.52 23.66
C PRO A 284 10.68 -8.41 23.91
N VAL A 285 11.03 -7.62 24.93
CA VAL A 285 12.40 -7.55 25.48
C VAL A 285 12.72 -8.88 26.15
N SER A 286 13.71 -9.59 25.62
CA SER A 286 14.11 -10.92 26.06
C SER A 286 15.09 -10.86 27.24
N ARG A 287 16.01 -9.88 27.24
CA ARG A 287 16.95 -9.65 28.35
C ARG A 287 16.93 -8.19 28.81
N PRO A 288 16.07 -7.82 29.77
CA PRO A 288 15.91 -6.43 30.19
C PRO A 288 17.12 -5.89 30.96
N VAL A 289 17.66 -4.77 30.50
CA VAL A 289 18.71 -3.97 31.16
C VAL A 289 18.13 -2.60 31.52
N PRO A 290 18.19 -2.18 32.79
CA PRO A 290 17.70 -0.87 33.20
C PRO A 290 18.70 0.24 32.81
N GLY A 291 18.19 1.43 32.50
CA GLY A 291 19.00 2.63 32.36
C GLY A 291 18.17 3.91 32.28
N THR A 292 18.78 4.98 31.79
CA THR A 292 18.18 6.32 31.69
C THR A 292 18.32 6.87 30.28
N ALA A 293 17.30 7.60 29.82
CA ALA A 293 17.30 8.31 28.55
C ALA A 293 17.00 9.78 28.75
N GLU A 294 17.60 10.62 27.92
CA GLU A 294 17.22 12.02 27.72
C GLU A 294 16.00 12.08 26.79
N VAL A 295 15.02 12.90 27.15
CA VAL A 295 13.86 13.19 26.30
C VAL A 295 14.21 14.34 25.38
N VAL A 296 14.44 14.05 24.11
CA VAL A 296 14.85 15.07 23.11
C VAL A 296 13.67 15.69 22.38
N GLY A 297 12.48 15.12 22.50
CA GLY A 297 11.27 15.64 21.87
C GLY A 297 10.03 14.80 22.10
N VAL A 298 8.89 15.35 21.68
CA VAL A 298 7.60 14.64 21.67
C VAL A 298 6.94 14.81 20.32
N VAL A 299 6.56 13.68 19.72
CA VAL A 299 5.81 13.64 18.49
C VAL A 299 4.35 13.36 18.83
N ALA A 300 3.49 14.34 18.57
CA ALA A 300 2.05 14.18 18.67
C ALA A 300 1.57 13.26 17.53
N GLY A 301 1.17 12.03 17.88
CA GLY A 301 0.48 11.11 16.98
C GLY A 301 -1.02 11.12 17.22
N ASP A 302 -1.81 10.67 16.22
CA ASP A 302 -3.27 10.57 16.23
C ASP A 302 -3.81 9.67 17.38
N GLY A 303 -3.78 10.19 18.60
CA GLY A 303 -4.34 9.59 19.81
C GLY A 303 -3.35 8.95 20.79
N ARG A 304 -2.06 8.86 20.45
CA ARG A 304 -1.00 8.37 21.37
C ARG A 304 0.30 9.17 21.12
N PRO A 305 0.77 9.97 22.10
CA PRO A 305 2.04 10.67 21.96
C PRO A 305 3.19 9.68 21.92
N ARG A 306 4.28 10.06 21.25
CA ARG A 306 5.54 9.32 21.28
C ARG A 306 6.64 10.22 21.83
N LEU A 307 7.42 9.71 22.77
CA LEU A 307 8.65 10.36 23.23
C LEU A 307 9.79 10.01 22.28
N GLU A 308 10.58 10.99 21.90
CA GLU A 308 11.88 10.78 21.27
C GLU A 308 12.93 10.75 22.38
N LEU A 309 13.63 9.62 22.48
CA LEU A 309 14.58 9.30 23.53
C LEU A 309 15.98 9.22 22.94
N ARG A 310 16.94 9.79 23.65
CA ARG A 310 18.38 9.63 23.42
C ARG A 310 19.01 8.95 24.63
N TYR A 311 19.73 7.86 24.43
CA TYR A 311 20.42 7.15 25.50
C TYR A 311 21.70 6.53 25.00
N GLU A 312 22.61 6.20 25.91
CA GLU A 312 23.83 5.46 25.59
C GLU A 312 23.69 4.01 26.07
N ALA A 313 23.91 3.07 25.16
CA ALA A 313 23.98 1.66 25.47
C ALA A 313 25.23 1.08 24.82
N ASP A 314 26.02 0.33 25.61
CA ASP A 314 27.28 -0.27 25.16
C ASP A 314 28.23 0.75 24.48
N GLY A 315 28.32 1.98 25.00
CA GLY A 315 29.19 3.02 24.44
C GLY A 315 28.70 3.64 23.12
N ILE A 316 27.47 3.33 22.68
CA ILE A 316 26.86 3.83 21.45
C ILE A 316 25.63 4.67 21.78
N VAL A 317 25.48 5.80 21.09
CA VAL A 317 24.31 6.66 21.24
C VAL A 317 23.13 6.09 20.43
N HIS A 318 22.01 5.85 21.10
CA HIS A 318 20.75 5.39 20.52
C HIS A 318 19.71 6.51 20.53
N HIS A 319 19.05 6.68 19.38
CA HIS A 319 17.86 7.53 19.24
C HIS A 319 16.64 6.65 18.93
N ARG A 320 15.61 6.69 19.78
CA ARG A 320 14.41 5.84 19.64
C ARG A 320 13.14 6.60 19.96
N SER A 321 12.05 6.20 19.30
CA SER A 321 10.71 6.71 19.58
C SER A 321 9.91 5.66 20.35
N VAL A 322 9.38 6.02 21.52
CA VAL A 322 8.61 5.13 22.38
C VAL A 322 7.20 5.68 22.57
N GLU A 323 6.21 4.81 22.43
CA GLU A 323 4.81 5.17 22.64
C GLU A 323 4.50 5.34 24.13
N VAL A 324 3.85 6.45 24.49
CA VAL A 324 3.42 6.75 25.87
C VAL A 324 1.91 6.73 25.99
N GLY A 325 1.43 6.40 27.20
CA GLY A 325 0.02 6.54 27.56
C GLY A 325 -0.47 7.99 27.39
N ARG A 326 -1.76 8.16 27.08
CA ARG A 326 -2.37 9.50 26.97
C ARG A 326 -2.16 10.28 28.28
N GLY A 327 -1.64 11.50 28.17
CA GLY A 327 -1.41 12.41 29.30
C GLY A 327 -0.04 12.26 30.01
N ALA A 328 0.79 11.28 29.64
CA ALA A 328 2.11 11.10 30.24
C ALA A 328 3.24 11.87 29.53
N GLY A 329 3.01 12.35 28.29
CA GLY A 329 4.08 12.88 27.45
C GLY A 329 4.61 14.27 27.83
N GLU A 330 3.73 15.19 28.26
CA GLU A 330 4.13 16.58 28.56
C GLU A 330 4.90 16.71 29.88
N GLY A 331 4.52 15.97 30.92
CA GLY A 331 5.25 16.00 32.20
C GLY A 331 6.66 15.41 32.10
N LEU A 332 6.89 14.43 31.21
CA LEU A 332 8.19 13.80 31.02
C LEU A 332 9.17 14.66 30.18
N LEU A 333 8.67 15.64 29.44
CA LEU A 333 9.50 16.65 28.76
C LEU A 333 10.11 17.64 29.76
N GLU A 334 9.36 18.01 30.79
CA GLU A 334 9.81 18.99 31.79
C GLU A 334 10.94 18.42 32.68
N ASP A 335 10.92 17.11 32.95
CA ASP A 335 11.95 16.41 33.72
C ASP A 335 13.25 16.16 32.92
N GLY A 336 13.20 16.26 31.58
CA GLY A 336 14.33 16.11 30.66
C GLY A 336 14.94 14.69 30.56
N THR A 337 14.71 13.82 31.55
CA THR A 337 15.21 12.44 31.58
C THR A 337 14.18 11.46 32.10
N VAL A 338 14.22 10.21 31.61
CA VAL A 338 13.27 9.14 31.96
C VAL A 338 13.97 7.81 32.19
N ALA A 339 13.42 7.00 33.10
CA ALA A 339 13.87 5.64 33.33
C ALA A 339 13.39 4.73 32.19
N ILE A 340 14.34 3.96 31.63
CA ILE A 340 14.09 3.04 30.52
C ILE A 340 14.57 1.62 30.86
N VAL A 341 14.09 0.68 30.08
CA VAL A 341 14.59 -0.70 30.02
C VAL A 341 14.83 -1.05 28.55
N TRP A 342 16.04 -1.49 28.21
CA TRP A 342 16.36 -1.99 26.87
C TRP A 342 16.69 -3.48 26.88
N ASP A 343 16.74 -4.11 25.70
CA ASP A 343 17.18 -5.50 25.55
C ASP A 343 18.71 -5.58 25.43
N ALA A 344 19.38 -6.38 26.26
CA ALA A 344 20.84 -6.59 26.18
C ALA A 344 21.27 -7.15 24.82
N ASP A 345 20.42 -7.98 24.20
CA ASP A 345 20.72 -8.60 22.91
C ASP A 345 20.34 -7.68 21.73
N ASP A 346 19.51 -6.66 21.98
CA ASP A 346 19.05 -5.67 21.00
C ASP A 346 18.75 -4.33 21.69
N PRO A 347 19.78 -3.49 21.93
CA PRO A 347 19.61 -2.21 22.63
C PRO A 347 18.64 -1.26 21.92
N GLY A 348 18.28 -1.54 20.65
CA GLY A 348 17.23 -0.81 19.94
C GLY A 348 15.81 -1.08 20.44
N ARG A 349 15.58 -2.16 21.21
CA ARG A 349 14.31 -2.48 21.87
C ARG A 349 14.26 -1.82 23.23
N VAL A 350 13.67 -0.64 23.30
CA VAL A 350 13.56 0.14 24.53
C VAL A 350 12.10 0.37 24.91
N ARG A 351 11.81 0.36 26.21
CA ARG A 351 10.53 0.72 26.81
C ARG A 351 10.75 1.61 28.03
N LEU A 352 9.75 2.42 28.36
CA LEU A 352 9.72 3.16 29.62
C LEU A 352 9.48 2.18 30.78
N ARG A 353 10.09 2.47 31.93
CA ARG A 353 10.01 1.62 33.12
C ARG A 353 8.74 1.87 33.94
#